data_AF-A0A8C4RYJ3-F1
#
_entry.id   AF-A0A8C4RYJ3-F1
#
_cell.length_a   1.000
_cell.length_b   1.000
_cell.length_c   1.000
_cell.angle_alpha   90.00
_cell.angle_beta   90.00
_cell.angle_gamma   90.00
#
_symmetry.space_group_name_H-M   'P 1'
#
loop_
_entity.id
_entity.type
_entity.pdbx_description
1 polymer ?
#
loop_
_entity_poly.entity_id
_entity_poly.type
_entity_poly.pdbx_seq_one_letter_code
_entity_poly.pdbx_strand_id
1 'polypeptide(L)'
;MEEIPVRVAVRVRPLLPKEILRHQHVCVRVVPNTQQVIIGKDRAFTFDFVFGQKSAQDQVYATCIKPLVSSFIEGYNVTIFAYGQTGSGKTYTLGGGHVVSTADEEKGIIPRAINEIFQSISEHQNTEFTVKVSYIEVYKEELRDLLGHETSSKDIHIREDEKGNTGKNILYIF
;
A
#
# COMPACT_ATOMS: atom_id res chain seq x y z
N MET A 1 2.43 -21.05 16.82
CA MET A 1 2.28 -19.65 16.40
C MET A 1 0.88 -19.50 15.86
N GLU A 2 0.16 -18.48 16.29
CA GLU A 2 -1.16 -18.17 15.75
C GLU A 2 -0.95 -17.57 14.35
N GLU A 3 -1.58 -18.16 13.34
CA GLU A 3 -1.45 -17.73 11.95
C GLU A 3 -2.36 -16.51 11.74
N ILE A 4 -1.77 -15.38 11.32
CA ILE A 4 -2.53 -14.16 11.04
C ILE A 4 -2.97 -14.21 9.58
N PRO A 5 -4.28 -14.24 9.29
CA PRO A 5 -4.76 -14.28 7.91
C PRO A 5 -4.44 -12.99 7.16
N VAL A 6 -4.35 -13.09 5.84
CA VAL A 6 -4.24 -11.91 4.96
C VAL A 6 -5.48 -11.03 5.15
N ARG A 7 -5.25 -9.74 5.44
CA ARG A 7 -6.31 -8.73 5.55
C ARG A 7 -6.52 -8.03 4.21
N VAL A 8 -7.79 -7.84 3.84
CA VAL A 8 -8.21 -7.24 2.58
C VAL A 8 -8.97 -5.94 2.83
N ALA A 9 -8.45 -4.85 2.26
CA ALA A 9 -9.12 -3.56 2.23
C ALA A 9 -9.62 -3.24 0.82
N VAL A 10 -10.89 -2.86 0.69
CA VAL A 10 -11.46 -2.34 -0.56
C VAL A 10 -11.59 -0.83 -0.49
N ARG A 11 -11.05 -0.14 -1.50
CA ARG A 11 -11.16 1.32 -1.64
C ARG A 11 -11.88 1.68 -2.93
N VAL A 12 -13.06 2.27 -2.80
CA VAL A 12 -13.86 2.74 -3.93
C VAL A 12 -13.46 4.19 -4.23
N ARG A 13 -12.84 4.45 -5.39
CA ARG A 13 -12.50 5.82 -5.81
C ARG A 13 -13.72 6.57 -6.36
N PRO A 14 -13.74 7.92 -6.31
CA PRO A 14 -14.73 8.70 -7.04
C PRO A 14 -14.65 8.49 -8.56
N LEU A 15 -15.75 8.80 -9.26
CA LEU A 15 -15.73 8.89 -10.72
C LEU A 15 -14.80 10.03 -11.16
N LEU A 16 -13.99 9.76 -12.19
CA LEU A 16 -13.14 10.78 -12.79
C LEU A 16 -13.98 11.72 -13.67
N PRO A 17 -13.57 12.99 -13.87
CA PRO A 17 -14.30 13.92 -14.73
C PRO A 17 -14.59 13.38 -16.13
N LYS A 18 -13.64 12.65 -16.73
CA LYS A 18 -13.81 12.00 -18.04
C LYS A 18 -14.90 10.91 -18.05
N GLU A 19 -15.10 10.22 -16.93
CA GLU A 19 -16.13 9.18 -16.79
C GLU A 19 -17.51 9.83 -16.66
N ILE A 20 -17.60 10.92 -15.90
CA ILE A 20 -18.82 11.72 -15.76
C ILE A 20 -19.23 12.33 -17.11
N LEU A 21 -18.27 12.90 -17.85
CA LEU A 21 -18.51 13.44 -19.21
C LEU A 21 -18.97 12.38 -20.21
N ARG A 22 -18.66 11.10 -19.97
CA ARG A 22 -19.12 9.95 -20.77
C ARG A 22 -20.43 9.36 -20.26
N HIS A 23 -21.11 10.03 -19.33
CA HIS A 23 -22.35 9.56 -18.70
C HIS A 23 -22.22 8.17 -18.06
N GLN A 24 -21.05 7.87 -17.49
CA GLN A 24 -20.90 6.66 -16.67
C GLN A 24 -21.53 6.87 -15.29
N HIS A 25 -22.10 5.80 -14.74
CA HIS A 25 -22.76 5.80 -13.45
C HIS A 25 -22.00 4.95 -12.43
N VAL A 26 -22.08 5.34 -11.16
CA VAL A 26 -21.55 4.55 -10.04
C VAL A 26 -22.31 3.21 -9.96
N CYS A 27 -21.57 2.11 -10.00
CA CYS A 27 -22.14 0.75 -9.93
C CYS A 27 -21.77 0.00 -8.64
N VAL A 28 -21.06 0.66 -7.72
CA VAL A 28 -20.64 0.11 -6.43
C VAL A 28 -21.10 1.04 -5.31
N ARG A 29 -21.79 0.50 -4.30
CA ARG A 29 -22.21 1.24 -3.10
C ARG A 29 -21.59 0.62 -1.85
N VAL A 30 -21.12 1.47 -0.94
CA VAL A 30 -20.68 1.05 0.40
C VAL A 30 -21.91 0.99 1.30
N VAL A 31 -22.05 -0.06 2.10
CA VAL A 31 -23.13 -0.20 3.07
C VAL A 31 -22.69 0.51 4.37
N PRO A 32 -23.40 1.56 4.81
CA PRO A 32 -22.99 2.35 5.99
C PRO A 32 -22.81 1.50 7.24
N ASN A 33 -21.79 1.80 8.05
CA ASN A 33 -21.48 1.14 9.32
C ASN A 33 -21.22 -0.38 9.21
N THR A 34 -20.83 -0.85 8.02
CA THR A 34 -20.47 -2.26 7.78
C THR A 34 -19.22 -2.32 6.90
N GLN A 35 -18.57 -3.49 6.88
CA GLN A 35 -17.46 -3.76 5.95
C GLN A 35 -17.94 -4.39 4.64
N GLN A 36 -19.07 -3.90 4.12
CA GLN A 36 -19.69 -4.45 2.92
C GLN A 36 -19.79 -3.44 1.77
N VAL A 37 -19.61 -3.96 0.55
CA VAL A 37 -19.94 -3.28 -0.70
C VAL A 37 -20.98 -4.07 -1.47
N ILE A 38 -21.85 -3.37 -2.20
CA ILE A 38 -22.81 -4.00 -3.11
C ILE A 38 -22.51 -3.53 -4.54
N ILE A 39 -22.36 -4.48 -5.46
CA ILE A 39 -22.09 -4.24 -6.88
C ILE A 39 -23.35 -4.51 -7.70
N GLY A 40 -23.82 -3.51 -8.43
CA GLY A 40 -25.09 -3.61 -9.18
C GLY A 40 -26.29 -3.58 -8.24
N LYS A 41 -27.23 -4.52 -8.41
CA LYS A 41 -28.49 -4.52 -7.65
C LYS A 41 -28.35 -5.16 -6.26
N ASP A 42 -27.64 -6.28 -6.17
CA ASP A 42 -27.75 -7.23 -5.05
C ASP A 42 -26.48 -8.02 -4.71
N ARG A 43 -25.39 -7.91 -5.49
CA ARG A 43 -24.16 -8.68 -5.21
C ARG A 43 -23.35 -8.04 -4.08
N ALA A 44 -23.54 -8.53 -2.87
CA ALA A 44 -22.84 -8.08 -1.67
C ALA A 44 -21.51 -8.84 -1.45
N PHE A 45 -20.48 -8.11 -1.05
CA PHE A 45 -19.16 -8.64 -0.69
C PHE A 45 -18.71 -8.02 0.64
N THR A 46 -18.10 -8.83 1.50
CA THR A 46 -17.59 -8.41 2.83
C THR A 46 -16.07 -8.48 2.83
N PHE A 47 -15.43 -7.50 3.45
CA PHE A 47 -13.97 -7.39 3.56
C PHE A 47 -13.57 -7.04 4.99
N ASP A 48 -12.27 -7.02 5.30
CA ASP A 48 -11.79 -6.53 6.60
C ASP A 48 -11.96 -5.02 6.72
N PHE A 49 -11.78 -4.29 5.61
CA PHE A 49 -11.95 -2.84 5.54
C PHE A 49 -12.64 -2.39 4.26
N VAL A 50 -13.58 -1.45 4.37
CA VAL A 50 -14.24 -0.81 3.22
C VAL A 50 -14.14 0.70 3.31
N PHE A 51 -13.55 1.31 2.28
CA PHE A 51 -13.38 2.76 2.14
C PHE A 51 -14.19 3.26 0.95
N GLY A 52 -15.03 4.26 1.19
CA GLY A 52 -15.87 4.87 0.17
C GLY A 52 -15.16 5.96 -0.62
N GLN A 53 -15.88 6.55 -1.58
CA GLN A 53 -15.35 7.60 -2.48
C GLN A 53 -14.88 8.87 -1.76
N LYS A 54 -15.32 9.07 -0.51
CA LYS A 54 -14.98 10.21 0.34
C LYS A 54 -13.89 9.88 1.37
N SER A 55 -13.39 8.65 1.41
CA SER A 55 -12.36 8.25 2.36
C SER A 55 -11.01 8.84 1.97
N ALA A 56 -10.49 9.68 2.86
CA ALA A 56 -9.21 10.36 2.70
C ALA A 56 -8.02 9.43 2.93
N GLN A 57 -6.83 9.86 2.49
CA GLN A 57 -5.60 9.06 2.56
C GLN A 57 -5.18 8.74 3.99
N ASP A 58 -5.32 9.71 4.89
CA ASP A 58 -5.03 9.59 6.31
C ASP A 58 -5.94 8.57 7.00
N GLN A 59 -7.24 8.57 6.67
CA GLN A 59 -8.19 7.59 7.18
C GLN A 59 -7.80 6.16 6.78
N VAL A 60 -7.44 5.95 5.51
CA VAL A 60 -6.98 4.64 5.01
C VAL A 60 -5.72 4.22 5.76
N TYR A 61 -4.73 5.12 5.84
CA TYR A 61 -3.47 4.84 6.52
C TYR A 61 -3.65 4.49 8.01
N ALA A 62 -4.35 5.35 8.75
CA ALA A 62 -4.56 5.17 10.19
C ALA A 62 -5.31 3.87 10.52
N THR A 63 -6.28 3.50 9.68
CA THR A 63 -7.15 2.34 9.94
C THR A 63 -6.47 1.01 9.68
N CYS A 64 -5.82 0.83 8.52
CA CYS A 64 -5.32 -0.50 8.12
C CYS A 64 -3.79 -0.60 7.99
N ILE A 65 -3.07 0.53 7.90
CA ILE A 65 -1.62 0.51 7.65
C ILE A 65 -0.80 0.81 8.90
N LYS A 66 -1.20 1.81 9.71
CA LYS A 66 -0.48 2.17 10.93
C LYS A 66 -0.21 0.97 11.87
N PRO A 67 -1.18 0.07 12.12
CA PRO A 67 -0.91 -1.12 12.95
C PRO A 67 0.14 -2.07 12.35
N LEU A 68 0.22 -2.15 11.02
CA LEU A 68 1.24 -2.94 10.33
C LEU A 68 2.62 -2.30 10.46
N VAL A 69 2.71 -0.97 10.35
CA VAL A 69 3.97 -0.26 10.60
C VAL A 69 4.45 -0.48 12.03
N SER A 70 3.56 -0.45 13.03
CA SER A 70 3.92 -0.81 14.41
C SER A 70 4.48 -2.24 14.52
N SER A 71 3.83 -3.21 13.86
CA SER A 71 4.33 -4.60 13.81
C SER A 71 5.71 -4.69 13.15
N PHE A 72 5.97 -3.88 12.12
CA PHE A 72 7.27 -3.82 11.47
C PHE A 72 8.37 -3.30 12.42
N ILE A 73 8.07 -2.27 13.22
CA ILE A 73 9.01 -1.76 14.24
C ILE A 73 9.29 -2.81 15.32
N GLU A 74 8.32 -3.67 15.64
CA GLU A 74 8.48 -4.81 16.56
C GLU A 74 9.29 -5.98 15.96
N GLY A 75 9.70 -5.89 14.69
CA GLY A 75 10.55 -6.90 14.03
C GLY A 75 9.79 -7.94 13.22
N TYR A 76 8.52 -7.70 12.87
CA TYR A 76 7.77 -8.55 11.95
C TYR A 76 7.96 -8.11 10.48
N ASN A 77 7.99 -9.08 9.56
CA ASN A 77 7.90 -8.79 8.15
C ASN A 77 6.48 -8.34 7.79
N VAL A 78 6.35 -7.32 6.96
CA VAL A 78 5.07 -6.75 6.55
C VAL A 78 5.06 -6.58 5.04
N THR A 79 3.94 -6.91 4.41
CA THR A 79 3.73 -6.65 2.98
C THR A 79 2.39 -5.97 2.78
N ILE A 80 2.41 -4.87 2.04
CA ILE A 80 1.24 -4.11 1.60
C ILE A 80 1.33 -4.04 0.09
N PHE A 81 0.26 -4.41 -0.61
CA PHE A 81 0.20 -4.22 -2.06
C PHE A 81 -1.15 -3.67 -2.47
N ALA A 82 -1.17 -2.79 -3.47
CA ALA A 82 -2.40 -2.31 -4.06
C ALA A 82 -2.77 -3.14 -5.29
N TYR A 83 -4.00 -3.66 -5.32
CA TYR A 83 -4.51 -4.45 -6.44
C TYR A 83 -5.76 -3.81 -7.07
N GLY A 84 -5.88 -3.94 -8.40
CA GLY A 84 -7.02 -3.42 -9.17
C GLY A 84 -6.68 -3.09 -10.61
N GLN A 85 -7.70 -2.85 -11.44
CA GLN A 85 -7.51 -2.50 -12.86
C GLN A 85 -6.69 -1.22 -13.08
N THR A 86 -6.19 -0.98 -14.29
CA THR A 86 -5.58 0.31 -14.66
C THR A 86 -6.57 1.45 -14.43
N GLY A 87 -6.09 2.55 -13.82
CA GLY A 87 -6.92 3.70 -13.46
C GLY A 87 -7.80 3.52 -12.23
N SER A 88 -7.69 2.43 -11.46
CA SER A 88 -8.46 2.21 -10.21
C SER A 88 -7.96 3.03 -9.02
N GLY A 89 -6.75 3.60 -9.08
CA GLY A 89 -6.18 4.41 -7.98
C GLY A 89 -5.11 3.71 -7.13
N LYS A 90 -4.53 2.58 -7.60
CA LYS A 90 -3.39 1.91 -6.93
C LYS A 90 -2.26 2.87 -6.59
N THR A 91 -1.72 3.53 -7.60
CA THR A 91 -0.64 4.51 -7.51
C THR A 91 -0.97 5.66 -6.55
N TYR A 92 -2.19 6.19 -6.66
CA TYR A 92 -2.69 7.23 -5.76
C TYR A 92 -2.76 6.74 -4.30
N THR A 93 -3.14 5.49 -4.07
CA THR A 93 -3.23 4.91 -2.72
C THR A 93 -1.84 4.72 -2.10
N LEU A 94 -0.87 4.21 -2.86
CA LEU A 94 0.46 3.93 -2.35
C LEU A 94 1.34 5.17 -2.23
N GLY A 95 1.48 5.94 -3.30
CA GLY A 95 2.36 7.11 -3.33
C GLY A 95 1.64 8.43 -3.05
N GLY A 96 0.38 8.55 -3.45
CA GLY A 96 -0.34 9.82 -3.53
C GLY A 96 -0.28 10.43 -4.92
N GLY A 97 -0.59 11.74 -5.03
CA GLY A 97 -0.22 12.52 -6.21
C GLY A 97 1.30 12.44 -6.41
N HIS A 98 1.76 12.07 -7.59
CA HIS A 98 3.16 11.79 -7.92
C HIS A 98 4.11 13.01 -7.91
N VAL A 99 3.83 14.03 -7.10
CA VAL A 99 4.52 15.32 -7.16
C VAL A 99 5.09 15.70 -5.80
N VAL A 100 6.35 16.15 -5.78
CA VAL A 100 7.09 16.67 -4.60
C VAL A 100 6.33 17.79 -3.87
N SER A 101 5.37 18.43 -4.54
CA SER A 101 4.49 19.51 -4.05
C SER A 101 3.04 19.07 -3.78
N THR A 102 2.81 17.76 -3.57
CA THR A 102 1.50 17.23 -3.20
C THR A 102 1.13 17.64 -1.78
N ALA A 103 -0.07 18.18 -1.60
CA ALA A 103 -0.58 18.57 -0.27
C ALA A 103 -0.50 17.40 0.71
N ASP A 104 -0.28 17.69 2.01
CA ASP A 104 -0.11 16.65 3.02
C ASP A 104 -1.29 15.69 3.14
N GLU A 105 -2.50 16.17 2.82
CA GLU A 105 -3.73 15.36 2.78
C GLU A 105 -3.73 14.32 1.65
N GLU A 106 -3.01 14.60 0.57
CA GLU A 106 -2.96 13.79 -0.66
C GLU A 106 -1.82 12.75 -0.64
N LYS A 107 -0.89 12.85 0.31
CA LYS A 107 0.19 11.87 0.53
C LYS A 107 -0.39 10.46 0.75
N GLY A 108 0.12 9.49 0.00
CA GLY A 108 -0.30 8.08 0.10
C GLY A 108 0.33 7.32 1.28
N ILE A 109 0.25 6.00 1.20
CA ILE A 109 0.77 5.07 2.22
C ILE A 109 2.29 5.19 2.42
N ILE A 110 3.09 5.16 1.35
CA ILE A 110 4.56 5.13 1.40
C ILE A 110 5.13 6.33 2.17
N PRO A 111 4.82 7.60 1.82
CA PRO A 111 5.38 8.74 2.55
C PRO A 111 4.92 8.81 4.01
N ARG A 112 3.70 8.35 4.32
CA ARG A 112 3.19 8.29 5.71
C ARG A 112 3.91 7.21 6.52
N ALA A 113 4.11 6.02 5.94
CA ALA A 113 4.82 4.92 6.56
C ALA A 113 6.27 5.29 6.86
N ILE A 114 6.96 5.93 5.90
CA ILE A 114 8.33 6.42 6.11
C ILE A 114 8.39 7.41 7.28
N ASN A 115 7.47 8.38 7.33
CA ASN A 115 7.43 9.37 8.41
C ASN A 115 7.21 8.70 9.78
N GLU A 116 6.25 7.78 9.88
CA GLU A 116 5.95 7.05 11.13
C GLU A 116 7.13 6.16 11.57
N ILE A 117 7.84 5.52 10.64
CA ILE A 117 9.03 4.73 10.93
C ILE A 117 10.12 5.61 11.55
N PHE A 118 10.45 6.74 10.91
CA PHE A 118 11.47 7.64 11.43
C PHE A 118 11.06 8.32 12.74
N GLN A 119 9.78 8.64 12.91
CA GLN A 119 9.25 9.10 14.19
C GLN A 119 9.46 8.02 15.28
N SER A 120 9.07 6.78 15.01
CA SER A 120 9.24 5.66 15.95
C SER A 120 10.71 5.45 16.32
N ILE A 121 11.63 5.52 15.35
CA ILE A 121 13.08 5.40 15.60
C ILE A 121 13.55 6.49 16.58
N SER A 122 13.10 7.73 16.41
CA SER A 122 13.50 8.85 17.28
C SER A 122 12.99 8.73 18.72
N GLU A 123 11.86 8.03 18.91
CA GLU A 123 11.27 7.76 20.23
C GLU A 123 11.97 6.61 20.97
N HIS A 124 12.67 5.71 20.24
CA HIS A 124 13.35 4.53 20.80
C HIS A 124 14.87 4.75 21.00
N GLN A 125 15.23 5.66 21.90
CA GLN A 125 16.62 6.10 22.12
C GLN A 125 17.61 5.00 22.58
N ASN A 126 17.10 3.89 23.12
CA ASN A 126 17.90 2.77 23.61
C ASN A 126 18.12 1.65 22.57
N THR A 127 17.78 1.89 21.30
CA THR A 127 17.89 0.90 20.23
C THR A 127 18.60 1.51 19.03
N GLU A 128 19.59 0.79 18.52
CA GLU A 128 20.28 1.17 17.27
C GLU A 128 19.49 0.64 16.07
N PHE A 129 19.14 1.52 15.14
CA PHE A 129 18.41 1.16 13.93
C PHE A 129 19.29 1.36 12.69
N THR A 130 19.23 0.41 11.77
CA THR A 130 19.76 0.56 10.40
C THR A 130 18.60 0.43 9.42
N VAL A 131 18.33 1.48 8.65
CA VAL A 131 17.28 1.49 7.62
C VAL A 131 17.93 1.39 6.24
N LYS A 132 17.45 0.46 5.41
CA LYS A 132 17.86 0.29 4.02
C LYS A 132 16.63 0.24 3.14
N VAL A 133 16.72 0.80 1.94
CA VAL A 133 15.62 0.83 0.97
C VAL A 133 16.12 0.30 -0.36
N SER A 134 15.31 -0.55 -1.00
CA SER A 134 15.43 -0.91 -2.41
C SER A 134 14.14 -0.52 -3.12
N TYR A 135 14.22 -0.21 -4.42
CA TYR A 135 13.04 0.07 -5.24
C TYR A 135 13.18 -0.67 -6.56
N ILE A 136 12.34 -1.69 -6.76
CA ILE A 136 12.47 -2.66 -7.86
C ILE A 136 11.18 -2.65 -8.67
N GLU A 137 11.32 -2.63 -9.99
CA GLU A 137 10.23 -2.89 -10.93
C GLU A 137 10.31 -4.35 -11.41
N VAL A 138 9.14 -5.00 -11.51
CA VAL A 138 8.99 -6.29 -12.19
C VAL A 138 8.22 -6.03 -13.48
N TYR A 139 8.86 -6.24 -14.63
CA TYR A 139 8.24 -6.03 -15.93
C TYR A 139 8.58 -7.18 -16.87
N LYS A 140 7.54 -7.89 -17.34
CA LYS A 140 7.69 -9.08 -18.20
C LYS A 140 8.65 -10.12 -17.61
N GLU A 141 8.48 -10.42 -16.33
CA GLU A 141 9.35 -11.34 -15.57
C GLU A 141 10.81 -10.89 -15.40
N GLU A 142 11.16 -9.67 -15.86
CA GLU A 142 12.48 -9.08 -15.64
C GLU A 142 12.46 -8.12 -14.45
N LEU A 143 13.54 -8.15 -13.66
CA LEU A 143 13.72 -7.28 -12.51
C LEU A 143 14.59 -6.08 -12.89
N ARG A 144 14.14 -4.87 -12.54
CA ARG A 144 14.87 -3.62 -12.76
C ARG A 144 15.05 -2.86 -11.45
N ASP A 145 16.30 -2.52 -11.13
CA ASP A 145 16.61 -1.61 -10.03
C ASP A 145 16.30 -0.17 -10.44
N LEU A 146 15.38 0.48 -9.73
CA LEU A 146 14.94 1.85 -9.98
C LEU A 146 15.82 2.89 -9.25
N LEU A 147 16.70 2.47 -8.34
CA LEU A 147 17.68 3.34 -7.67
C LEU A 147 19.07 3.24 -8.31
N GLY A 148 19.32 2.19 -9.09
CA GLY A 148 20.54 2.01 -9.87
C GLY A 148 20.65 2.96 -11.06
N HIS A 149 21.87 3.26 -11.50
CA HIS A 149 22.11 3.98 -12.75
C HIS A 149 21.81 3.07 -13.96
N GLU A 150 21.25 3.64 -15.04
CA GLU A 150 20.83 2.89 -16.25
C GLU A 150 21.96 2.06 -16.90
N THR A 151 23.22 2.36 -16.59
CA THR A 151 24.41 1.68 -17.13
C THR A 151 24.83 0.44 -16.35
N SER A 152 24.23 0.15 -15.18
CA SER A 152 24.48 -1.09 -14.45
C SER A 152 23.40 -2.11 -14.76
N SER A 153 23.51 -2.81 -15.89
CA SER A 153 22.79 -4.07 -16.13
C SER A 153 23.33 -5.12 -15.15
N LYS A 154 22.96 -5.01 -13.88
CA LYS A 154 23.20 -6.07 -12.91
C LYS A 154 22.05 -7.04 -13.04
N ASP A 155 22.36 -8.29 -13.37
CA ASP A 155 21.39 -9.37 -13.30
C ASP A 155 20.94 -9.52 -11.83
N ILE A 156 19.68 -9.17 -11.57
CA ILE A 156 19.07 -9.30 -10.25
C ILE A 156 18.51 -10.72 -10.14
N HIS A 157 19.02 -11.49 -9.17
CA HIS A 157 18.55 -12.85 -8.92
C HIS A 157 17.85 -12.94 -7.57
N ILE A 158 16.68 -13.59 -7.54
CA ILE A 158 15.99 -13.95 -6.30
C ILE A 158 16.64 -15.22 -5.75
N ARG A 159 16.95 -15.21 -4.45
CA ARG A 159 17.54 -16.36 -3.73
C ARG A 159 16.82 -16.53 -2.40
N GLU A 160 16.78 -17.77 -1.94
CA GLU A 160 16.20 -18.18 -0.66
C GLU A 160 17.29 -18.86 0.17
N ASP A 161 17.36 -18.54 1.47
CA ASP A 161 18.30 -19.18 2.39
C ASP A 161 17.79 -20.54 2.90
N GLU A 162 18.62 -21.30 3.60
CA GLU A 162 18.26 -22.63 4.16
C GLU A 162 17.08 -22.59 5.16
N LYS A 163 16.71 -21.39 5.63
CA LYS A 163 15.61 -21.16 6.57
C LYS A 163 14.37 -20.59 5.86
N GLY A 164 14.37 -20.53 4.54
CA GLY A 164 13.29 -20.00 3.72
C GLY A 164 13.16 -18.48 3.70
N ASN A 165 14.18 -17.74 4.18
CA ASN A 165 14.13 -16.29 4.17
C ASN A 165 14.70 -15.75 2.85
N THR A 166 13.99 -14.77 2.29
CA THR A 166 14.53 -13.83 1.30
C THR A 166 15.06 -12.55 1.97
N GLY A 167 14.83 -12.42 3.29
CA GLY A 167 15.42 -11.44 4.20
C GLY A 167 14.61 -11.31 5.51
N LYS A 168 15.07 -10.46 6.44
CA LYS A 168 14.45 -10.26 7.77
C LYS A 168 14.14 -8.79 8.04
N ASN A 169 13.06 -8.54 8.77
CA ASN A 169 12.54 -7.21 9.11
C ASN A 169 12.37 -6.37 7.86
N ILE A 170 11.56 -6.85 6.92
CA ILE A 170 11.30 -6.18 5.65
C ILE A 170 9.86 -5.69 5.59
N LEU A 171 9.72 -4.41 5.26
CA LEU A 171 8.46 -3.79 4.87
C LEU A 171 8.43 -3.66 3.35
N TYR A 172 7.64 -4.51 2.71
CA TYR A 172 7.37 -4.44 1.28
C TYR A 172 6.12 -3.62 1.02
N ILE A 173 6.23 -2.59 0.17
CA ILE A 173 5.09 -1.81 -0.30
C ILE A 173 5.13 -1.77 -1.83
N PHE A 174 4.14 -2.41 -2.47
CA PHE A 174 4.05 -2.58 -3.94
C PHE A 174 2.77 -2.00 -4.54
#